data_AF-A0A2A4IQ05-F1
#
_entry.id   AF-A0A2A4IQ05-F1
#
_cell.length_a   1.000
_cell.length_b   1.000
_cell.length_c   1.000
_cell.angle_alpha   90.00
_cell.angle_beta   90.00
_cell.angle_gamma   90.00
#
_symmetry.space_group_name_H-M   'P 1'
#
loop_
_entity.id
_entity.type
_entity.pdbx_description
1 polymer ?
#
loop_
_entity_poly.entity_id
_entity_poly.type
_entity_poly.pdbx_seq_one_letter_code
_entity_poly.pdbx_strand_id
1 'polypeptide(L)'
;MKNIIFVILSIFFMAIFFNTCTKNFSPLYYYQEMSRSDNTGGDTEEPDIGGEDIISDAEDPFVYDAASKPWNDPNYRGFTLDLDTEYVIAASFGLKNEPTYMLIKDDTWKAGDLSRNEYYYDGTNTKAAGFTVNKVKYYMYKNMNPTFSSTSAYNKSDRLDRFWFYRFTGTAGLSTDNYLIAIDSYSKLVFAFAIPTKWKTIVGIPAPMEWGAVELGWEASADTATLNEQVKFAVDGLTYFYEYDPVGIVHSDGTIEIYPWCTSSIANDNSYAPRLDGSPTDLTRQIADYNFAGRSPYLPIKIVEKNKIALQVQDLQIQNISAQSFVDKLSGKDEYTNYAGFSYDIRLGYNLNNDAPVLNNIASKDKPSLFFDSLTTVNVGETKSILSTVYTLDVQYEDTDEVYFYLDASITMYDRTYKIPQIVNDTVLIEQEKPLIKFRYDKTQSAFVFDSVSGAVNTVSYTQDFTLKEGETKQFEITINNSLIGADDTEGSIKLIYSLTY
;
A
#
# COMPACT_ATOMS: atom_id res chain seq x y z
N MET A 1 -41.54 -59.42 -25.63
CA MET A 1 -40.95 -58.91 -24.37
C MET A 1 -39.83 -57.88 -24.59
N LYS A 2 -38.88 -58.06 -25.53
CA LYS A 2 -37.83 -57.06 -25.82
C LYS A 2 -38.34 -55.67 -26.28
N ASN A 3 -39.41 -55.61 -27.08
CA ASN A 3 -39.92 -54.31 -27.59
C ASN A 3 -40.68 -53.49 -26.54
N ILE A 4 -41.25 -54.14 -25.51
CA ILE A 4 -41.94 -53.43 -24.41
C ILE A 4 -40.91 -52.81 -23.45
N ILE A 5 -39.79 -53.50 -23.21
CA ILE A 5 -38.68 -52.99 -22.39
C ILE A 5 -38.03 -51.77 -23.05
N PHE A 6 -37.88 -51.75 -24.37
CA PHE A 6 -37.26 -50.63 -25.09
C PHE A 6 -38.15 -49.37 -25.11
N VAL A 7 -39.48 -49.56 -25.18
CA VAL A 7 -40.46 -48.47 -25.10
C VAL A 7 -40.56 -47.93 -23.67
N ILE A 8 -40.53 -48.80 -22.65
CA ILE A 8 -40.49 -48.37 -21.23
C ILE A 8 -39.18 -47.63 -20.92
N LEU A 9 -38.02 -48.10 -21.41
CA LEU A 9 -36.74 -47.39 -21.25
C LEU A 9 -36.75 -46.03 -21.95
N SER A 10 -37.35 -45.91 -23.14
CA SER A 10 -37.41 -44.65 -23.89
C SER A 10 -38.37 -43.64 -23.23
N ILE A 11 -39.47 -44.12 -22.63
CA ILE A 11 -40.41 -43.28 -21.86
C ILE A 11 -39.78 -42.86 -20.53
N PHE A 12 -39.00 -43.72 -19.88
CA PHE A 12 -38.24 -43.36 -18.67
C PHE A 12 -37.10 -42.37 -18.98
N PHE A 13 -36.47 -42.48 -20.16
CA PHE A 13 -35.45 -41.53 -20.63
C PHE A 13 -36.07 -40.15 -20.93
N MET A 14 -37.24 -40.09 -21.58
CA MET A 14 -37.94 -38.82 -21.82
C MET A 14 -38.50 -38.18 -20.53
N ALA A 15 -38.91 -38.97 -19.54
CA ALA A 15 -39.41 -38.44 -18.25
C ALA A 15 -38.30 -37.79 -17.39
N ILE A 16 -37.02 -38.13 -17.62
CA ILE A 16 -35.87 -37.52 -16.92
C ILE A 16 -35.48 -36.16 -17.54
N PHE A 17 -35.85 -35.87 -18.79
CA PHE A 17 -35.51 -34.61 -19.48
C PHE A 17 -36.54 -33.48 -19.34
N PHE A 18 -37.72 -33.72 -18.75
CA PHE A 18 -38.76 -32.69 -18.59
C PHE A 18 -38.92 -32.13 -17.18
N ASN A 19 -38.00 -32.43 -16.24
CA ASN A 19 -38.05 -31.90 -14.86
C ASN A 19 -36.84 -31.07 -14.43
N THR A 20 -35.96 -30.67 -15.33
CA THR A 20 -35.01 -29.59 -15.03
C THR A 20 -35.54 -28.30 -15.62
N CYS A 21 -36.48 -27.67 -14.90
CA CYS A 21 -36.69 -26.24 -15.02
C CYS A 21 -35.32 -25.56 -15.03
N THR A 22 -35.11 -24.74 -16.07
CA THR A 22 -34.06 -23.74 -16.20
C THR A 22 -33.87 -23.01 -14.88
N LYS A 23 -32.86 -23.39 -14.10
CA LYS A 23 -32.28 -22.50 -13.12
C LYS A 23 -31.25 -21.67 -13.87
N ASN A 24 -31.61 -20.42 -14.15
CA ASN A 24 -30.65 -19.40 -14.50
C ASN A 24 -29.57 -19.39 -13.41
N PHE A 25 -28.31 -19.36 -13.85
CA PHE A 25 -27.16 -19.15 -12.99
C PHE A 25 -27.43 -17.95 -12.05
N SER A 26 -27.29 -18.19 -10.75
CA SER A 26 -27.37 -17.16 -9.72
C SER A 26 -26.10 -17.25 -8.88
N PRO A 27 -25.16 -16.29 -9.02
CA PRO A 27 -23.93 -16.24 -8.22
C PRO A 27 -24.22 -16.31 -6.70
N LEU A 28 -25.37 -15.77 -6.28
CA LEU A 28 -25.87 -15.73 -4.90
C LEU A 28 -26.03 -17.11 -4.24
N TYR A 29 -26.33 -18.17 -5.00
CA TYR A 29 -26.47 -19.51 -4.41
C TYR A 29 -25.12 -20.06 -3.90
N TYR A 30 -24.00 -19.56 -4.44
CA TYR A 30 -22.68 -20.10 -4.11
C TYR A 30 -22.08 -19.47 -2.86
N TYR A 31 -22.33 -18.18 -2.60
CA TYR A 31 -21.95 -17.54 -1.33
C TYR A 31 -22.61 -18.24 -0.12
N GLN A 32 -23.77 -18.89 -0.30
CA GLN A 32 -24.43 -19.71 0.73
C GLN A 32 -23.61 -20.94 1.16
N GLU A 33 -22.86 -21.58 0.26
CA GLU A 33 -22.07 -22.78 0.61
C GLU A 33 -20.73 -22.41 1.27
N MET A 34 -20.16 -21.23 0.98
CA MET A 34 -19.00 -20.70 1.73
C MET A 34 -19.36 -20.31 3.17
N SER A 35 -20.57 -19.80 3.43
CA SER A 35 -21.03 -19.50 4.80
C SER A 35 -21.35 -20.75 5.65
N ARG A 36 -21.38 -21.94 5.04
CA ARG A 36 -21.74 -23.19 5.73
C ARG A 36 -20.58 -23.85 6.49
N SER A 37 -19.32 -23.47 6.23
CA SER A 37 -18.20 -23.98 7.03
C SER A 37 -17.91 -23.17 8.29
N ASP A 38 -18.42 -21.94 8.41
CA ASP A 38 -18.22 -21.09 9.59
C ASP A 38 -19.56 -20.53 10.08
N ASN A 39 -20.08 -21.16 11.13
CA ASN A 39 -21.43 -20.95 11.60
C ASN A 39 -21.48 -19.82 12.65
N THR A 40 -21.90 -18.62 12.25
CA THR A 40 -22.81 -17.74 13.02
C THR A 40 -23.58 -16.85 12.05
N GLY A 41 -24.91 -16.90 12.12
CA GLY A 41 -25.80 -16.47 11.02
C GLY A 41 -26.10 -14.98 10.88
N GLY A 42 -26.95 -14.72 9.90
CA GLY A 42 -27.64 -13.45 9.66
C GLY A 42 -27.08 -12.69 8.46
N ASP A 43 -27.88 -12.63 7.40
CA ASP A 43 -27.71 -11.88 6.15
C ASP A 43 -26.62 -12.33 5.16
N THR A 44 -27.10 -12.56 3.92
CA THR A 44 -26.34 -12.97 2.74
C THR A 44 -25.61 -11.77 2.16
N GLU A 45 -24.33 -11.63 2.48
CA GLU A 45 -23.46 -10.67 1.81
C GLU A 45 -22.52 -11.41 0.84
N GLU A 46 -22.37 -10.85 -0.36
CA GLU A 46 -21.22 -11.15 -1.23
C GLU A 46 -19.94 -10.95 -0.42
N PRO A 47 -18.80 -11.61 -0.72
CA PRO A 47 -17.54 -11.30 -0.07
C PRO A 47 -17.33 -9.80 -0.18
N ASP A 48 -17.32 -9.13 0.98
CA ASP A 48 -16.94 -7.74 1.07
C ASP A 48 -15.43 -7.70 0.81
N ILE A 49 -15.07 -7.58 -0.47
CA ILE A 49 -13.68 -7.37 -0.90
C ILE A 49 -13.22 -5.96 -0.48
N GLY A 50 -14.05 -5.21 0.26
CA GLY A 50 -13.81 -3.83 0.65
C GLY A 50 -13.97 -2.89 -0.53
N GLY A 51 -14.20 -1.62 -0.23
CA GLY A 51 -13.74 -0.57 -1.12
C GLY A 51 -12.22 -0.54 -1.12
N GLU A 52 -11.63 -0.09 -2.21
CA GLU A 52 -10.18 0.06 -2.30
C GLU A 52 -9.65 0.99 -1.21
N ASP A 53 -8.52 0.63 -0.61
CA ASP A 53 -7.83 1.52 0.33
C ASP A 53 -7.50 2.85 -0.35
N ILE A 54 -7.69 3.95 0.38
CA ILE A 54 -7.29 5.29 -0.08
C ILE A 54 -5.75 5.34 -0.05
N ILE A 55 -5.14 4.99 -1.17
CA ILE A 55 -3.71 5.15 -1.44
C ILE A 55 -3.46 6.54 -2.05
N SER A 56 -2.26 7.08 -1.85
CA SER A 56 -1.93 8.39 -2.42
C SER A 56 -1.86 8.33 -3.95
N ASP A 57 -2.05 9.46 -4.64
CA ASP A 57 -1.94 9.56 -6.10
C ASP A 57 -0.59 9.04 -6.64
N ALA A 58 0.48 9.21 -5.85
CA ALA A 58 1.80 8.70 -6.17
C ALA A 58 1.86 7.16 -6.18
N GLU A 59 1.07 6.51 -5.32
CA GLU A 59 1.03 5.06 -5.15
C GLU A 59 -0.03 4.40 -6.03
N ASP A 60 -1.08 5.14 -6.43
CA ASP A 60 -2.18 4.57 -7.20
C ASP A 60 -1.78 4.26 -8.66
N PRO A 61 -1.74 2.98 -9.09
CA PRO A 61 -1.34 2.63 -10.44
C PRO A 61 -2.36 3.03 -11.51
N PHE A 62 -3.54 3.54 -11.14
CA PHE A 62 -4.58 4.06 -12.03
C PHE A 62 -4.50 5.58 -12.21
N VAL A 63 -3.72 6.29 -11.40
CA VAL A 63 -3.48 7.73 -11.59
C VAL A 63 -2.54 7.95 -12.76
N TYR A 64 -2.93 8.84 -13.68
CA TYR A 64 -2.13 9.15 -14.86
C TYR A 64 -0.86 9.93 -14.51
N ASP A 65 0.27 9.42 -14.96
CA ASP A 65 1.56 10.12 -14.99
C ASP A 65 2.31 9.73 -16.27
N ALA A 66 2.68 10.71 -17.09
CA ALA A 66 3.25 10.45 -18.40
C ALA A 66 4.63 9.77 -18.35
N ALA A 67 5.39 9.95 -17.26
CA ALA A 67 6.75 9.43 -17.13
C ALA A 67 6.79 8.03 -16.52
N SER A 68 5.95 7.77 -15.51
CA SER A 68 5.99 6.58 -14.66
C SER A 68 4.76 5.68 -14.81
N LYS A 69 3.62 6.21 -15.27
CA LYS A 69 2.34 5.49 -15.43
C LYS A 69 1.68 5.74 -16.80
N PRO A 70 2.42 5.63 -17.93
CA PRO A 70 1.90 6.00 -19.25
C PRO A 70 0.75 5.11 -19.73
N TRP A 71 0.58 3.91 -19.15
CA TRP A 71 -0.53 3.00 -19.44
C TRP A 71 -1.91 3.57 -19.07
N ASN A 72 -1.95 4.65 -18.30
CA ASN A 72 -3.17 5.39 -17.98
C ASN A 72 -3.57 6.41 -19.06
N ASP A 73 -2.84 6.50 -20.18
CA ASP A 73 -3.28 7.23 -21.37
C ASP A 73 -4.29 6.37 -22.18
N PRO A 74 -5.49 6.88 -22.52
CA PRO A 74 -6.41 6.18 -23.43
C PRO A 74 -5.76 5.80 -24.78
N ASN A 75 -4.83 6.62 -25.25
CA ASN A 75 -4.08 6.44 -26.49
C ASN A 75 -2.72 5.78 -26.27
N TYR A 76 -2.48 5.16 -25.11
CA TYR A 76 -1.24 4.45 -24.83
C TYR A 76 -0.91 3.47 -25.97
N ARG A 77 0.36 3.47 -26.39
CA ARG A 77 0.88 2.71 -27.55
C ARG A 77 0.22 3.06 -28.90
N GLY A 78 -0.38 4.25 -29.03
CA GLY A 78 -0.98 4.73 -30.28
C GLY A 78 -2.24 3.97 -30.68
N PHE A 79 -2.90 3.31 -29.73
CA PHE A 79 -4.09 2.53 -30.01
C PHE A 79 -5.28 3.42 -30.33
N THR A 80 -5.96 3.10 -31.43
CA THR A 80 -7.08 3.87 -31.98
C THR A 80 -8.32 3.01 -32.25
N LEU A 81 -8.28 1.72 -31.88
CA LEU A 81 -9.42 0.82 -32.08
C LEU A 81 -10.58 1.24 -31.17
N ASP A 82 -11.72 1.53 -31.79
CA ASP A 82 -12.98 1.68 -31.07
C ASP A 82 -13.55 0.29 -30.79
N LEU A 83 -13.19 -0.23 -29.64
CA LEU A 83 -13.64 -1.54 -29.18
C LEU A 83 -15.17 -1.60 -29.00
N ASP A 84 -15.86 -0.46 -28.83
CA ASP A 84 -17.27 -0.38 -28.41
C ASP A 84 -18.21 -0.36 -29.62
N THR A 85 -17.91 0.50 -30.60
CA THR A 85 -18.87 0.76 -31.67
C THR A 85 -18.56 0.01 -32.97
N GLU A 86 -17.29 -0.33 -33.20
CA GLU A 86 -16.84 -0.89 -34.48
C GLU A 86 -16.54 -2.40 -34.44
N TYR A 87 -16.19 -2.93 -33.27
CA TYR A 87 -15.71 -4.30 -33.14
C TYR A 87 -16.53 -5.13 -32.15
N VAL A 88 -16.67 -6.42 -32.48
CA VAL A 88 -17.22 -7.46 -31.59
C VAL A 88 -16.19 -8.57 -31.38
N ILE A 89 -16.28 -9.34 -30.29
CA ILE A 89 -15.33 -10.41 -29.98
C ILE A 89 -15.74 -11.74 -30.60
N ALA A 90 -14.81 -12.42 -31.25
CA ALA A 90 -14.92 -13.83 -31.62
C ALA A 90 -13.89 -14.66 -30.86
N ALA A 91 -14.27 -15.91 -30.57
CA ALA A 91 -13.44 -16.88 -29.87
C ALA A 91 -13.49 -18.25 -30.55
N SER A 92 -12.37 -18.94 -30.59
CA SER A 92 -12.26 -20.35 -30.95
C SER A 92 -11.32 -21.04 -29.98
N PHE A 93 -11.51 -22.34 -29.78
CA PHE A 93 -10.71 -23.11 -28.84
C PHE A 93 -10.08 -24.31 -29.55
N GLY A 94 -8.81 -24.56 -29.27
CA GLY A 94 -8.05 -25.64 -29.85
C GLY A 94 -8.43 -27.02 -29.28
N LEU A 95 -7.61 -28.03 -29.56
CA LEU A 95 -7.92 -29.42 -29.20
C LEU A 95 -7.83 -29.68 -27.69
N LYS A 96 -7.03 -28.87 -26.98
CA LYS A 96 -6.86 -28.92 -25.53
C LYS A 96 -7.52 -27.70 -24.86
N ASN A 97 -8.53 -27.13 -25.50
CA ASN A 97 -9.27 -25.94 -25.08
C ASN A 97 -8.46 -24.63 -25.01
N GLU A 98 -7.25 -24.59 -25.58
CA GLU A 98 -6.46 -23.37 -25.69
C GLU A 98 -7.24 -22.28 -26.47
N PRO A 99 -7.46 -21.10 -25.88
CA PRO A 99 -8.29 -20.09 -26.51
C PRO A 99 -7.54 -19.31 -27.58
N THR A 100 -8.29 -18.85 -28.58
CA THR A 100 -7.88 -17.84 -29.55
C THR A 100 -8.99 -16.81 -29.65
N TYR A 101 -8.66 -15.54 -29.49
CA TYR A 101 -9.61 -14.44 -29.53
C TYR A 101 -9.26 -13.44 -30.62
N MET A 102 -10.28 -12.78 -31.16
CA MET A 102 -10.11 -11.73 -32.15
C MET A 102 -11.26 -10.74 -32.08
N LEU A 103 -10.94 -9.47 -32.28
CA LEU A 103 -11.92 -8.41 -32.48
C LEU A 103 -12.19 -8.31 -33.98
N ILE A 104 -13.45 -8.45 -34.37
CA ILE A 104 -13.86 -8.51 -35.77
C ILE A 104 -14.97 -7.51 -36.07
N LYS A 105 -15.04 -7.11 -37.34
CA LYS A 105 -16.16 -6.30 -37.88
C LYS A 105 -17.21 -7.25 -38.48
N ASP A 106 -18.09 -7.77 -37.64
CA ASP A 106 -19.10 -8.78 -38.02
C ASP A 106 -20.54 -8.29 -37.76
N ASP A 107 -20.85 -7.97 -36.50
CA ASP A 107 -22.13 -7.37 -36.08
C ASP A 107 -21.82 -6.20 -35.13
N THR A 108 -22.86 -5.65 -34.52
CA THR A 108 -22.79 -4.59 -33.50
C THR A 108 -23.35 -5.10 -32.17
N TRP A 109 -22.85 -4.54 -31.08
CA TRP A 109 -23.35 -4.83 -29.73
C TRP A 109 -24.80 -4.35 -29.55
N LYS A 110 -25.67 -5.27 -29.13
CA LYS A 110 -27.08 -5.00 -28.78
C LYS A 110 -27.21 -4.90 -27.27
N ALA A 111 -28.02 -3.96 -26.79
CA ALA A 111 -28.27 -3.84 -25.36
C ALA A 111 -28.90 -5.14 -24.80
N GLY A 112 -28.29 -5.69 -23.76
CA GLY A 112 -28.80 -6.80 -22.96
C GLY A 112 -29.37 -6.28 -21.65
N ASP A 113 -28.83 -6.73 -20.52
CA ASP A 113 -29.13 -6.18 -19.20
C ASP A 113 -28.40 -4.85 -18.93
N LEU A 114 -29.09 -3.73 -19.15
CA LEU A 114 -28.55 -2.39 -18.89
C LEU A 114 -28.24 -2.12 -17.42
N SER A 115 -28.83 -2.85 -16.47
CA SER A 115 -28.48 -2.70 -15.04
C SER A 115 -27.10 -3.26 -14.71
N ARG A 116 -26.53 -4.04 -15.64
CA ARG A 116 -25.21 -4.67 -15.55
C ARG A 116 -24.24 -4.17 -16.62
N ASN A 117 -24.62 -3.10 -17.34
CA ASN A 117 -23.92 -2.62 -18.54
C ASN A 117 -23.62 -3.76 -19.52
N GLU A 118 -24.56 -4.70 -19.66
CA GLU A 118 -24.44 -5.87 -20.51
C GLU A 118 -24.91 -5.55 -21.93
N TYR A 119 -24.10 -5.98 -22.88
CA TYR A 119 -24.40 -5.99 -24.30
C TYR A 119 -24.13 -7.38 -24.86
N TYR A 120 -24.80 -7.75 -25.94
CA TYR A 120 -24.62 -9.05 -26.58
C TYR A 120 -24.66 -8.96 -28.10
N TYR A 121 -24.12 -9.97 -28.76
CA TYR A 121 -24.38 -10.21 -30.17
C TYR A 121 -24.40 -11.72 -30.47
N ASP A 122 -25.09 -12.10 -31.54
CA ASP A 122 -25.21 -13.49 -31.96
C ASP A 122 -24.01 -13.84 -32.86
N GLY A 123 -23.06 -14.59 -32.30
CA GLY A 123 -21.81 -14.96 -32.97
C GLY A 123 -21.99 -16.11 -33.96
N THR A 124 -21.04 -16.22 -34.88
CA THR A 124 -20.94 -17.39 -35.76
C THR A 124 -20.54 -18.64 -34.97
N ASN A 125 -20.92 -19.82 -35.50
CA ASN A 125 -20.54 -21.09 -34.88
C ASN A 125 -19.01 -21.20 -34.76
N THR A 126 -18.53 -21.72 -33.63
CA THR A 126 -17.10 -21.87 -33.36
C THR A 126 -16.72 -23.33 -33.09
N LYS A 127 -15.46 -23.57 -32.71
CA LYS A 127 -14.94 -24.89 -32.36
C LYS A 127 -14.37 -24.90 -30.95
N ALA A 128 -14.53 -26.02 -30.25
CA ALA A 128 -13.88 -26.30 -28.98
C ALA A 128 -13.58 -27.80 -28.83
N ALA A 129 -12.34 -28.16 -28.48
CA ALA A 129 -11.87 -29.54 -28.36
C ALA A 129 -12.24 -30.44 -29.56
N GLY A 130 -12.23 -29.87 -30.77
CA GLY A 130 -12.61 -30.57 -32.02
C GLY A 130 -14.11 -30.68 -32.29
N PHE A 131 -14.98 -30.21 -31.39
CA PHE A 131 -16.43 -30.16 -31.58
C PHE A 131 -16.89 -28.79 -32.11
N THR A 132 -17.97 -28.78 -32.91
CA THR A 132 -18.64 -27.55 -33.30
C THR A 132 -19.52 -27.04 -32.16
N VAL A 133 -19.30 -25.80 -31.75
CA VAL A 133 -20.16 -25.06 -30.82
C VAL A 133 -21.17 -24.27 -31.66
N ASN A 134 -22.45 -24.59 -31.49
CA ASN A 134 -23.55 -23.96 -32.21
C ASN A 134 -24.23 -22.89 -31.36
N LYS A 135 -24.99 -22.00 -32.01
CA LYS A 135 -25.80 -20.95 -31.35
C LYS A 135 -24.95 -20.09 -30.41
N VAL A 136 -23.78 -19.70 -30.90
CA VAL A 136 -22.83 -18.89 -30.14
C VAL A 136 -23.44 -17.52 -29.91
N LYS A 137 -23.38 -17.04 -28.67
CA LYS A 137 -23.73 -15.67 -28.32
C LYS A 137 -22.66 -15.14 -27.39
N TYR A 138 -22.09 -13.99 -27.75
CA TYR A 138 -21.11 -13.29 -26.95
C TYR A 138 -21.77 -12.18 -26.15
N TYR A 139 -21.20 -11.90 -25.00
CA TYR A 139 -21.60 -10.83 -24.10
C TYR A 139 -20.38 -9.97 -23.79
N MET A 140 -20.61 -8.67 -23.71
CA MET A 140 -19.67 -7.67 -23.25
C MET A 140 -20.29 -6.94 -22.07
N TYR A 141 -19.55 -6.79 -20.99
CA TYR A 141 -19.92 -5.98 -19.84
C TYR A 141 -18.91 -4.85 -19.74
N LYS A 142 -19.35 -3.62 -19.92
CA LYS A 142 -18.50 -2.45 -19.71
C LYS A 142 -18.47 -2.17 -18.22
N ASN A 143 -17.29 -1.86 -17.69
CA ASN A 143 -17.02 -1.39 -16.33
C ASN A 143 -17.68 -2.13 -15.16
N MET A 144 -18.19 -3.33 -15.41
CA MET A 144 -18.86 -4.16 -14.42
C MET A 144 -18.43 -5.60 -14.64
N ASN A 145 -17.75 -6.17 -13.66
CA ASN A 145 -17.37 -7.57 -13.70
C ASN A 145 -18.63 -8.44 -13.52
N PRO A 146 -18.97 -9.30 -14.50
CA PRO A 146 -20.20 -10.10 -14.45
C PRO A 146 -20.19 -11.21 -13.38
N THR A 147 -19.07 -11.46 -12.70
CA THR A 147 -19.01 -12.41 -11.58
C THR A 147 -19.53 -11.82 -10.26
N PHE A 148 -19.76 -10.51 -10.19
CA PHE A 148 -20.30 -9.80 -9.02
C PHE A 148 -21.69 -9.19 -9.32
N SER A 149 -22.46 -8.86 -8.27
CA SER A 149 -23.70 -8.07 -8.42
C SER A 149 -23.39 -6.67 -8.97
N SER A 150 -24.30 -6.11 -9.76
CA SER A 150 -24.18 -4.73 -10.26
C SER A 150 -24.26 -3.68 -9.14
N THR A 151 -24.71 -4.05 -7.94
CA THR A 151 -24.79 -3.13 -6.80
C THR A 151 -23.61 -3.22 -5.83
N SER A 152 -22.66 -4.13 -6.07
CA SER A 152 -21.52 -4.35 -5.18
C SER A 152 -20.61 -3.12 -5.11
N ALA A 153 -19.88 -2.96 -4.00
CA ALA A 153 -18.88 -1.89 -3.88
C ALA A 153 -17.78 -2.05 -4.94
N TYR A 154 -17.38 -3.28 -5.22
CA TYR A 154 -16.47 -3.64 -6.30
C TYR A 154 -16.92 -3.06 -7.65
N ASN A 155 -18.16 -3.33 -8.08
CA ASN A 155 -18.69 -2.84 -9.37
C ASN A 155 -19.01 -1.34 -9.37
N LYS A 156 -18.79 -0.64 -8.26
CA LYS A 156 -18.88 0.82 -8.16
C LYS A 156 -17.50 1.51 -8.15
N SER A 157 -16.41 0.75 -8.21
CA SER A 157 -15.07 1.33 -8.28
C SER A 157 -14.82 2.00 -9.64
N ASP A 158 -14.30 3.22 -9.60
CA ASP A 158 -13.86 3.97 -10.79
C ASP A 158 -12.72 3.23 -11.53
N ARG A 159 -11.97 2.34 -10.87
CA ARG A 159 -10.92 1.54 -11.53
C ARG A 159 -11.49 0.60 -12.59
N LEU A 160 -12.74 0.17 -12.43
CA LEU A 160 -13.39 -0.70 -13.39
C LEU A 160 -13.78 0.01 -14.69
N ASP A 161 -13.84 1.35 -14.71
CA ASP A 161 -14.26 2.12 -15.90
C ASP A 161 -13.49 1.80 -17.18
N ARG A 162 -12.26 1.32 -17.03
CA ARG A 162 -11.41 0.95 -18.16
C ARG A 162 -11.56 -0.49 -18.64
N PHE A 163 -12.22 -1.38 -17.88
CA PHE A 163 -12.24 -2.81 -18.19
C PHE A 163 -13.53 -3.26 -18.85
N TRP A 164 -13.40 -4.00 -19.93
CA TRP A 164 -14.52 -4.63 -20.61
C TRP A 164 -14.40 -6.14 -20.56
N PHE A 165 -15.42 -6.78 -19.99
CA PHE A 165 -15.43 -8.19 -19.67
C PHE A 165 -16.19 -8.96 -20.73
N TYR A 166 -15.61 -10.05 -21.21
CA TYR A 166 -16.21 -10.87 -22.26
C TYR A 166 -16.57 -12.25 -21.75
N ARG A 167 -17.72 -12.73 -22.18
CA ARG A 167 -18.28 -14.05 -21.89
C ARG A 167 -18.99 -14.57 -23.13
N PHE A 168 -19.13 -15.88 -23.27
CA PHE A 168 -19.95 -16.44 -24.34
C PHE A 168 -20.77 -17.63 -23.88
N THR A 169 -21.87 -17.86 -24.59
CA THR A 169 -22.72 -19.04 -24.46
C THR A 169 -22.81 -19.78 -25.78
N GLY A 170 -23.05 -21.09 -25.74
CA GLY A 170 -23.23 -21.90 -26.94
C GLY A 170 -23.67 -23.33 -26.62
N THR A 171 -23.69 -24.21 -27.63
CA THR A 171 -24.05 -25.62 -27.45
C THR A 171 -23.14 -26.54 -28.25
N ALA A 172 -22.43 -27.44 -27.56
CA ALA A 172 -21.60 -28.50 -28.13
C ALA A 172 -21.99 -29.86 -27.52
N GLY A 173 -23.22 -30.30 -27.78
CA GLY A 173 -23.84 -31.45 -27.10
C GLY A 173 -24.35 -31.14 -25.69
N LEU A 174 -23.70 -30.22 -24.98
CA LEU A 174 -24.17 -29.56 -23.76
C LEU A 174 -24.14 -28.05 -23.93
N SER A 175 -25.04 -27.34 -23.22
CA SER A 175 -24.97 -25.89 -23.11
C SER A 175 -23.69 -25.50 -22.38
N THR A 176 -22.99 -24.51 -22.93
CA THR A 176 -21.76 -23.97 -22.34
C THR A 176 -21.93 -22.49 -22.12
N ASP A 177 -21.25 -22.01 -21.08
CA ASP A 177 -21.36 -20.66 -20.57
C ASP A 177 -20.00 -20.28 -19.98
N ASN A 178 -19.11 -19.79 -20.83
CA ASN A 178 -17.71 -19.56 -20.46
C ASN A 178 -17.41 -18.08 -20.39
N TYR A 179 -16.68 -17.73 -19.34
CA TYR A 179 -16.07 -16.44 -19.19
C TYR A 179 -14.75 -16.48 -19.97
N LEU A 180 -14.46 -15.39 -20.69
CA LEU A 180 -13.34 -15.35 -21.62
C LEU A 180 -12.17 -14.57 -21.01
N ILE A 181 -12.25 -13.25 -21.08
CA ILE A 181 -11.17 -12.31 -20.75
C ILE A 181 -11.74 -10.94 -20.39
N ALA A 182 -10.96 -10.17 -19.65
CA ALA A 182 -11.17 -8.74 -19.47
C ALA A 182 -10.12 -7.98 -20.28
N ILE A 183 -10.55 -6.99 -21.07
CA ILE A 183 -9.66 -6.12 -21.82
C ILE A 183 -9.62 -4.76 -21.12
N ASP A 184 -8.42 -4.30 -20.80
CA ASP A 184 -8.20 -2.91 -20.39
C ASP A 184 -8.17 -2.00 -21.62
N SER A 185 -9.19 -1.14 -21.75
CA SER A 185 -9.35 -0.19 -22.83
C SER A 185 -8.26 0.88 -22.91
N TYR A 186 -7.34 0.99 -21.94
CA TYR A 186 -6.22 1.94 -21.92
C TYR A 186 -4.88 1.25 -22.18
N SER A 187 -4.48 0.28 -21.35
CA SER A 187 -3.19 -0.41 -21.53
C SER A 187 -3.20 -1.44 -22.67
N LYS A 188 -4.40 -1.91 -23.05
CA LYS A 188 -4.68 -2.97 -24.03
C LYS A 188 -4.25 -4.35 -23.59
N LEU A 189 -3.88 -4.46 -22.32
CA LEU A 189 -3.58 -5.72 -21.68
C LEU A 189 -4.88 -6.49 -21.43
N VAL A 190 -4.75 -7.81 -21.51
CA VAL A 190 -5.83 -8.76 -21.37
C VAL A 190 -5.60 -9.54 -20.09
N PHE A 191 -6.64 -9.65 -19.27
CA PHE A 191 -6.57 -10.30 -17.97
C PHE A 191 -7.58 -11.45 -17.89
N ALA A 192 -7.21 -12.51 -17.15
CA ALA A 192 -8.20 -13.45 -16.65
C ALA A 192 -8.96 -12.78 -15.50
N PHE A 193 -10.29 -12.84 -15.52
CA PHE A 193 -11.14 -12.29 -14.45
C PHE A 193 -12.08 -13.34 -13.85
N ALA A 194 -12.12 -14.52 -14.46
CA ALA A 194 -12.91 -15.64 -14.02
C ALA A 194 -12.14 -16.94 -14.20
N ILE A 195 -12.39 -17.90 -13.31
CA ILE A 195 -11.78 -19.22 -13.27
C ILE A 195 -12.86 -20.32 -13.21
N PRO A 196 -12.61 -21.53 -13.71
CA PRO A 196 -13.51 -22.66 -13.53
C PRO A 196 -13.62 -23.05 -12.06
N THR A 197 -14.83 -23.05 -11.52
CA THR A 197 -15.14 -23.56 -10.17
C THR A 197 -15.72 -24.96 -10.20
N LYS A 198 -16.00 -25.48 -11.40
CA LYS A 198 -16.45 -26.85 -11.60
C LYS A 198 -16.17 -27.34 -13.01
N TRP A 199 -15.76 -28.60 -13.07
CA TRP A 199 -15.46 -29.35 -14.27
C TRP A 199 -16.37 -30.56 -14.42
N LYS A 200 -16.57 -30.94 -15.68
CA LYS A 200 -17.19 -32.21 -16.04
C LYS A 200 -16.43 -32.83 -17.20
N THR A 201 -16.29 -34.16 -17.18
CA THR A 201 -15.73 -34.90 -18.30
C THR A 201 -16.81 -35.20 -19.35
N ILE A 202 -16.60 -34.75 -20.59
CA ILE A 202 -17.46 -35.02 -21.75
C ILE A 202 -16.65 -35.85 -22.74
N VAL A 203 -17.02 -37.12 -22.93
CA VAL A 203 -16.31 -38.05 -23.85
C VAL A 203 -14.80 -38.09 -23.59
N GLY A 204 -14.41 -38.10 -22.31
CA GLY A 204 -13.00 -38.14 -21.89
C GLY A 204 -12.27 -36.78 -21.89
N ILE A 205 -12.92 -35.69 -22.30
CA ILE A 205 -12.33 -34.36 -22.33
C ILE A 205 -12.90 -33.53 -21.18
N PRO A 206 -12.06 -32.91 -20.32
CA PRO A 206 -12.53 -32.00 -19.28
C PRO A 206 -13.12 -30.73 -19.93
N ALA A 207 -14.29 -30.33 -19.45
CA ALA A 207 -14.97 -29.12 -19.86
C ALA A 207 -15.40 -28.30 -18.63
N PRO A 208 -15.12 -26.99 -18.58
CA PRO A 208 -15.64 -26.11 -17.55
C PRO A 208 -17.16 -26.08 -17.60
N MET A 209 -17.79 -26.19 -16.42
CA MET A 209 -19.24 -26.16 -16.27
C MET A 209 -19.72 -24.92 -15.52
N GLU A 210 -18.94 -24.49 -14.54
CA GLU A 210 -19.26 -23.33 -13.70
C GLU A 210 -17.99 -22.49 -13.55
N TRP A 211 -18.17 -21.19 -13.46
CA TRP A 211 -17.11 -20.19 -13.39
C TRP A 211 -17.33 -19.29 -12.18
N GLY A 212 -16.24 -18.85 -11.57
CA GLY A 212 -16.22 -17.91 -10.45
C GLY A 212 -15.19 -16.82 -10.68
N ALA A 213 -15.20 -15.81 -9.81
CA ALA A 213 -14.27 -14.68 -9.88
C ALA A 213 -12.83 -15.12 -9.58
N VAL A 214 -11.83 -14.46 -10.19
CA VAL A 214 -10.41 -14.68 -9.85
C VAL A 214 -10.14 -14.37 -8.37
N GLU A 215 -10.86 -13.40 -7.82
CA GLU A 215 -10.80 -12.95 -6.44
C GLU A 215 -11.08 -14.07 -5.42
N LEU A 216 -11.62 -15.22 -5.84
CA LEU A 216 -11.74 -16.41 -4.99
C LEU A 216 -10.37 -16.98 -4.57
N GLY A 217 -9.32 -16.75 -5.37
CA GLY A 217 -7.97 -17.21 -5.08
C GLY A 217 -7.74 -18.73 -5.22
N TRP A 218 -8.71 -19.45 -5.78
CA TRP A 218 -8.62 -20.88 -6.09
C TRP A 218 -9.43 -21.22 -7.33
N GLU A 219 -9.06 -22.30 -8.02
CA GLU A 219 -9.84 -22.90 -9.11
C GLU A 219 -10.12 -24.38 -8.85
N ALA A 220 -11.10 -24.95 -9.54
CA ALA A 220 -11.37 -26.38 -9.47
C ALA A 220 -10.39 -27.17 -10.34
N SER A 221 -9.84 -28.26 -9.80
CA SER A 221 -9.01 -29.19 -10.58
C SER A 221 -9.83 -29.90 -11.66
N ALA A 222 -9.27 -29.97 -12.87
CA ALA A 222 -9.80 -30.75 -13.98
C ALA A 222 -9.20 -32.17 -14.06
N ASP A 223 -8.20 -32.49 -13.22
CA ASP A 223 -7.58 -33.82 -13.19
C ASP A 223 -8.62 -34.84 -12.72
N THR A 224 -8.75 -35.94 -13.44
CA THR A 224 -9.63 -37.06 -13.10
C THR A 224 -9.43 -37.60 -11.67
N ALA A 225 -8.22 -37.53 -11.12
CA ALA A 225 -7.93 -38.03 -9.78
C ALA A 225 -8.39 -37.08 -8.66
N THR A 226 -8.44 -35.78 -8.94
CA THR A 226 -8.76 -34.70 -7.98
C THR A 226 -9.90 -33.81 -8.49
N LEU A 227 -10.79 -34.37 -9.32
CA LEU A 227 -11.79 -33.61 -10.07
C LEU A 227 -12.66 -32.77 -9.13
N ASN A 228 -12.70 -31.46 -9.36
CA ASN A 228 -13.39 -30.45 -8.53
C ASN A 228 -12.80 -30.20 -7.14
N GLU A 229 -11.63 -30.74 -6.80
CA GLU A 229 -10.88 -30.28 -5.64
C GLU A 229 -10.37 -28.85 -5.86
N GLN A 230 -10.30 -28.07 -4.79
CA GLN A 230 -9.83 -26.69 -4.86
C GLN A 230 -8.30 -26.64 -4.95
N VAL A 231 -7.79 -25.98 -5.98
CA VAL A 231 -6.38 -25.68 -6.19
C VAL A 231 -6.17 -24.19 -5.96
N LYS A 232 -5.46 -23.83 -4.88
CA LYS A 232 -5.19 -22.42 -4.55
C LYS A 232 -4.12 -21.83 -5.47
N PHE A 233 -4.38 -20.61 -5.94
CA PHE A 233 -3.42 -19.78 -6.66
C PHE A 233 -3.29 -18.37 -6.06
N ALA A 234 -4.06 -18.06 -5.01
CA ALA A 234 -3.97 -16.79 -4.29
C ALA A 234 -2.52 -16.43 -3.96
N VAL A 235 -2.16 -15.18 -4.20
CA VAL A 235 -0.85 -14.63 -3.84
C VAL A 235 -1.08 -13.59 -2.76
N ASP A 236 -0.41 -13.76 -1.62
CA ASP A 236 -0.52 -12.80 -0.52
C ASP A 236 -0.17 -11.39 -1.00
N GLY A 237 -1.10 -10.45 -0.78
CA GLY A 237 -0.96 -9.07 -1.19
C GLY A 237 -1.57 -8.73 -2.55
N LEU A 238 -2.06 -9.71 -3.32
CA LEU A 238 -2.93 -9.48 -4.47
C LEU A 238 -4.39 -9.77 -4.09
N THR A 239 -5.28 -8.90 -4.52
CA THR A 239 -6.72 -8.92 -4.25
C THR A 239 -7.52 -8.95 -5.54
N TYR A 240 -7.16 -8.12 -6.53
CA TYR A 240 -7.96 -7.90 -7.72
C TYR A 240 -7.40 -8.61 -8.95
N PHE A 241 -8.28 -9.03 -9.88
CA PHE A 241 -7.87 -9.77 -11.08
C PHE A 241 -6.80 -9.05 -11.92
N TYR A 242 -6.86 -7.73 -11.99
CA TYR A 242 -5.94 -6.92 -12.77
C TYR A 242 -4.56 -6.78 -12.12
N GLU A 243 -4.36 -7.20 -10.88
CA GLU A 243 -3.07 -7.17 -10.18
C GLU A 243 -2.18 -8.35 -10.56
N TYR A 244 -2.77 -9.44 -11.05
CA TYR A 244 -2.06 -10.58 -11.62
C TYR A 244 -1.50 -10.27 -13.01
N ASP A 245 -0.48 -11.03 -13.44
CA ASP A 245 0.13 -10.84 -14.75
C ASP A 245 -0.89 -11.00 -15.89
N PRO A 246 -0.86 -10.11 -16.90
CA PRO A 246 -1.73 -10.22 -18.07
C PRO A 246 -1.58 -11.55 -18.79
N VAL A 247 -2.72 -12.08 -19.27
CA VAL A 247 -2.78 -13.27 -20.12
C VAL A 247 -2.52 -12.95 -21.59
N GLY A 248 -2.60 -11.68 -21.98
CA GLY A 248 -2.43 -11.28 -23.38
C GLY A 248 -2.43 -9.78 -23.62
N ILE A 249 -2.47 -9.40 -24.89
CA ILE A 249 -2.50 -8.01 -25.36
C ILE A 249 -3.28 -7.88 -26.68
N VAL A 250 -3.98 -6.77 -26.86
CA VAL A 250 -4.72 -6.45 -28.10
C VAL A 250 -3.83 -5.68 -29.08
N HIS A 251 -3.74 -6.17 -30.32
CA HIS A 251 -3.04 -5.53 -31.43
C HIS A 251 -3.94 -4.56 -32.19
N SER A 252 -3.35 -3.60 -32.91
CA SER A 252 -4.07 -2.56 -33.65
C SER A 252 -4.94 -3.09 -34.79
N ASP A 253 -4.71 -4.32 -35.24
CA ASP A 253 -5.52 -4.98 -36.28
C ASP A 253 -6.74 -5.74 -35.71
N GLY A 254 -6.91 -5.75 -34.39
CA GLY A 254 -7.96 -6.47 -33.68
C GLY A 254 -7.55 -7.88 -33.21
N THR A 255 -6.34 -8.36 -33.55
CA THR A 255 -5.83 -9.62 -33.03
C THR A 255 -5.63 -9.53 -31.51
N ILE A 256 -6.06 -10.56 -30.78
CA ILE A 256 -5.75 -10.68 -29.36
C ILE A 256 -4.70 -11.77 -29.20
N GLU A 257 -3.48 -11.36 -28.88
CA GLU A 257 -2.40 -12.29 -28.56
C GLU A 257 -2.57 -12.78 -27.13
N ILE A 258 -2.72 -14.09 -26.96
CA ILE A 258 -2.61 -14.74 -25.65
C ILE A 258 -1.18 -15.23 -25.48
N TYR A 259 -0.53 -14.82 -24.39
CA TYR A 259 0.86 -15.13 -24.15
C TYR A 259 1.08 -16.65 -24.00
N PRO A 260 2.23 -17.18 -24.45
CA PRO A 260 2.48 -18.62 -24.48
C PRO A 260 2.33 -19.34 -23.12
N TRP A 261 2.58 -18.63 -22.02
CA TRP A 261 2.44 -19.21 -20.68
C TRP A 261 1.00 -19.62 -20.39
N CYS A 262 0.03 -18.79 -20.80
CA CYS A 262 -1.39 -19.00 -20.51
C CYS A 262 -1.94 -20.14 -21.37
N THR A 263 -1.64 -20.12 -22.67
CA THR A 263 -2.02 -21.23 -23.56
C THR A 263 -1.38 -22.55 -23.13
N SER A 264 -0.13 -22.54 -22.66
CA SER A 264 0.55 -23.74 -22.15
C SER A 264 -0.09 -24.27 -20.87
N SER A 265 -0.44 -23.38 -19.93
CA SER A 265 -1.11 -23.75 -18.67
C SER A 265 -2.48 -24.40 -18.92
N ILE A 266 -3.29 -23.82 -19.82
CA ILE A 266 -4.57 -24.41 -20.21
C ILE A 266 -4.36 -25.75 -20.92
N ALA A 267 -3.46 -25.79 -21.92
CA ALA A 267 -3.28 -26.94 -22.78
C ALA A 267 -2.63 -28.16 -22.10
N ASN A 268 -1.81 -27.94 -21.07
CA ASN A 268 -1.04 -28.99 -20.42
C ASN A 268 -1.56 -29.31 -19.01
N ASP A 269 -2.10 -28.32 -18.30
CA ASP A 269 -2.51 -28.45 -16.91
C ASP A 269 -4.03 -28.26 -16.69
N ASN A 270 -4.78 -27.87 -17.74
CA ASN A 270 -6.18 -27.44 -17.65
C ASN A 270 -6.41 -26.33 -16.61
N SER A 271 -5.39 -25.52 -16.36
CA SER A 271 -5.42 -24.43 -15.40
C SER A 271 -5.74 -23.12 -16.11
N TYR A 272 -6.73 -22.40 -15.58
CA TYR A 272 -7.15 -21.08 -16.03
C TYR A 272 -6.77 -20.01 -15.00
N ALA A 273 -6.21 -20.43 -13.87
CA ALA A 273 -5.71 -19.56 -12.83
C ALA A 273 -4.78 -18.48 -13.43
N PRO A 274 -4.98 -17.21 -13.06
CA PRO A 274 -3.99 -16.19 -13.35
C PRO A 274 -2.69 -16.52 -12.59
N ARG A 275 -1.59 -15.92 -13.03
CA ARG A 275 -0.29 -16.12 -12.39
C ARG A 275 0.30 -14.80 -11.93
N LEU A 276 1.26 -14.91 -11.03
CA LEU A 276 2.29 -13.92 -10.82
C LEU A 276 3.65 -14.60 -11.01
N ASP A 277 4.41 -14.15 -11.99
CA ASP A 277 5.77 -14.66 -12.21
C ASP A 277 6.76 -13.85 -11.36
N GLY A 278 7.05 -14.33 -10.15
CA GLY A 278 7.95 -13.67 -9.19
C GLY A 278 7.24 -13.23 -7.92
N SER A 279 7.66 -12.09 -7.36
CA SER A 279 7.15 -11.54 -6.09
C SER A 279 6.10 -10.45 -6.34
N PRO A 280 5.07 -10.30 -5.49
CA PRO A 280 4.09 -9.22 -5.59
C PRO A 280 4.71 -7.82 -5.37
N THR A 281 5.95 -7.77 -4.91
CA THR A 281 6.74 -6.54 -4.73
C THR A 281 7.80 -6.32 -5.81
N ASP A 282 7.95 -7.23 -6.78
CA ASP A 282 8.95 -7.11 -7.84
C ASP A 282 8.47 -6.19 -8.98
N LEU A 283 8.69 -4.88 -8.77
CA LEU A 283 8.39 -3.86 -9.78
C LEU A 283 9.49 -3.74 -10.85
N THR A 284 10.58 -4.49 -10.76
CA THR A 284 11.71 -4.44 -11.72
C THR A 284 11.40 -5.15 -13.03
N ARG A 285 10.46 -6.12 -12.99
CA ARG A 285 9.89 -6.75 -14.18
C ARG A 285 9.25 -5.69 -15.07
N GLN A 286 9.51 -5.79 -16.37
CA GLN A 286 8.89 -4.93 -17.36
C GLN A 286 7.38 -5.18 -17.42
N ILE A 287 6.60 -4.11 -17.61
CA ILE A 287 5.16 -4.22 -17.86
C ILE A 287 4.93 -4.94 -19.17
N ALA A 288 3.98 -5.87 -19.17
CA ALA A 288 3.56 -6.65 -20.33
C ALA A 288 3.47 -5.83 -21.64
N ASP A 289 3.99 -6.36 -22.74
CA ASP A 289 4.03 -5.70 -24.05
C ASP A 289 3.89 -6.72 -25.19
N TYR A 290 3.79 -6.28 -26.44
CA TYR A 290 3.62 -7.10 -27.65
C TYR A 290 4.71 -8.17 -27.86
N ASN A 291 5.82 -8.11 -27.13
CA ASN A 291 6.95 -9.03 -27.30
C ASN A 291 7.22 -9.90 -26.07
N PHE A 292 6.58 -9.63 -24.92
CA PHE A 292 6.83 -10.36 -23.69
C PHE A 292 5.66 -10.24 -22.71
N ALA A 293 5.40 -11.32 -21.98
CA ALA A 293 4.27 -11.41 -21.06
C ALA A 293 4.33 -10.40 -19.92
N GLY A 294 5.53 -10.10 -19.41
CA GLY A 294 5.78 -9.07 -18.39
C GLY A 294 4.91 -9.19 -17.13
N ARG A 295 4.90 -8.12 -16.33
CA ARG A 295 4.01 -7.96 -15.17
C ARG A 295 2.81 -7.09 -15.46
N SER A 296 1.82 -7.15 -14.57
CA SER A 296 0.75 -6.15 -14.55
C SER A 296 1.29 -4.74 -14.22
N PRO A 297 0.79 -3.69 -14.89
CA PRO A 297 1.01 -2.31 -14.44
C PRO A 297 0.33 -1.99 -13.10
N TYR A 298 -0.67 -2.80 -12.72
CA TYR A 298 -1.46 -2.66 -11.50
C TYR A 298 -0.98 -3.55 -10.36
N LEU A 299 0.14 -4.26 -10.54
CA LEU A 299 0.78 -4.94 -9.42
C LEU A 299 0.97 -3.91 -8.30
N PRO A 300 0.49 -4.16 -7.07
CA PRO A 300 0.45 -3.16 -6.03
C PRO A 300 1.82 -2.50 -5.88
N ILE A 301 1.87 -1.19 -6.06
CA ILE A 301 3.06 -0.39 -5.79
C ILE A 301 3.17 -0.28 -4.26
N LYS A 302 3.44 -1.41 -3.60
CA LYS A 302 3.75 -1.40 -2.18
C LYS A 302 5.19 -0.93 -2.06
N ILE A 303 5.36 0.34 -1.70
CA ILE A 303 6.60 0.76 -1.04
C ILE A 303 6.71 -0.15 0.18
N VAL A 304 7.84 -0.85 0.29
CA VAL A 304 8.16 -1.74 1.42
C VAL A 304 7.77 -1.02 2.72
N GLU A 305 6.99 -1.68 3.58
CA GLU A 305 6.61 -1.11 4.86
C GLU A 305 7.90 -0.73 5.61
N LYS A 306 8.16 0.58 5.71
CA LYS A 306 9.39 1.06 6.34
C LYS A 306 9.32 0.74 7.83
N ASN A 307 10.45 0.30 8.37
CA ASN A 307 10.60 0.14 9.80
C ASN A 307 10.32 1.47 10.50
N LYS A 308 9.75 1.42 11.70
CA LYS A 308 9.46 2.60 12.51
C LYS A 308 10.27 2.56 13.79
N ILE A 309 10.85 3.70 14.14
CA ILE A 309 11.54 3.91 15.41
C ILE A 309 11.15 5.26 15.98
N ALA A 310 11.01 5.34 17.30
CA ALA A 310 10.65 6.56 18.00
C ALA A 310 11.65 6.84 19.12
N LEU A 311 12.14 8.07 19.20
CA LEU A 311 12.86 8.58 20.37
C LEU A 311 11.97 9.60 21.07
N GLN A 312 11.75 9.43 22.37
CA GLN A 312 10.95 10.34 23.17
C GLN A 312 11.80 11.13 24.15
N VAL A 313 11.50 12.42 24.28
CA VAL A 313 11.97 13.28 25.37
C VAL A 313 10.83 13.40 26.38
N GLN A 314 10.91 12.65 27.48
CA GLN A 314 9.89 12.65 28.54
C GLN A 314 9.92 13.94 29.36
N ASP A 315 11.12 14.45 29.58
CA ASP A 315 11.34 15.71 30.28
C ASP A 315 12.65 16.33 29.81
N LEU A 316 12.71 17.66 29.86
CA LEU A 316 13.89 18.45 29.58
C LEU A 316 14.01 19.51 30.66
N GLN A 317 15.14 19.53 31.36
CA GLN A 317 15.31 20.39 32.53
C GLN A 317 16.58 21.23 32.43
N ILE A 318 16.50 22.47 32.92
CA ILE A 318 17.67 23.30 33.23
C ILE A 318 17.90 23.23 34.73
N GLN A 319 19.08 22.76 35.13
CA GLN A 319 19.58 22.87 36.49
C GLN A 319 20.58 24.03 36.56
N ASN A 320 20.31 25.00 37.43
CA ASN A 320 21.25 26.07 37.73
C ASN A 320 22.14 25.63 38.90
N ILE A 321 23.43 25.39 38.65
CA ILE A 321 24.37 24.94 39.69
C ILE A 321 24.94 26.15 40.44
N SER A 322 25.36 27.18 39.70
CA SER A 322 26.00 28.37 40.29
C SER A 322 25.91 29.65 39.45
N ALA A 323 25.11 29.66 38.38
CA ALA A 323 24.94 30.85 37.54
C ALA A 323 24.09 31.92 38.23
N GLN A 324 24.53 33.17 38.14
CA GLN A 324 23.92 34.32 38.81
C GLN A 324 23.83 35.51 37.86
N SER A 325 22.63 36.02 37.60
CA SER A 325 22.45 37.25 36.82
C SER A 325 22.94 38.46 37.61
N PHE A 326 23.65 39.36 36.94
CA PHE A 326 24.11 40.62 37.49
C PHE A 326 23.00 41.67 37.48
N VAL A 327 23.00 42.54 38.50
CA VAL A 327 22.06 43.66 38.61
C VAL A 327 22.80 44.99 38.49
N ASP A 328 22.63 45.65 37.35
CA ASP A 328 23.17 46.98 37.09
C ASP A 328 22.40 48.05 37.88
N LYS A 329 23.14 48.80 38.71
CA LYS A 329 22.61 49.87 39.55
C LYS A 329 23.19 51.21 39.13
N LEU A 330 22.29 52.16 38.83
CA LEU A 330 22.65 53.57 38.57
C LEU A 330 23.40 54.24 39.76
N SER A 331 23.24 53.71 40.98
CA SER A 331 23.98 54.14 42.18
C SER A 331 23.95 53.04 43.25
N GLY A 332 25.12 52.69 43.79
CA GLY A 332 25.27 51.66 44.83
C GLY A 332 26.40 50.68 44.52
N LYS A 333 26.50 49.60 45.30
CA LYS A 333 27.32 48.44 44.94
C LYS A 333 26.50 47.52 44.05
N ASP A 334 27.10 47.10 42.95
CA ASP A 334 26.59 46.06 42.09
C ASP A 334 26.29 44.78 42.90
N GLU A 335 25.31 44.01 42.45
CA GLU A 335 24.89 42.79 43.13
C GLU A 335 24.62 41.67 42.13
N TYR A 336 24.91 40.45 42.56
CA TYR A 336 24.51 39.24 41.87
C TYR A 336 23.24 38.69 42.50
N THR A 337 22.29 38.30 41.66
CA THR A 337 21.07 37.61 42.11
C THR A 337 21.38 36.18 42.55
N ASN A 338 20.49 35.55 43.32
CA ASN A 338 20.59 34.12 43.66
C ASN A 338 19.91 33.23 42.61
N TYR A 339 19.74 33.74 41.39
CA TYR A 339 19.10 33.07 40.27
C TYR A 339 19.73 33.53 38.96
N ALA A 340 19.36 32.90 37.85
CA ALA A 340 19.74 33.36 36.52
C ALA A 340 18.52 33.34 35.58
N GLY A 341 18.47 34.29 34.65
CA GLY A 341 17.43 34.40 33.63
C GLY A 341 17.93 33.92 32.28
N PHE A 342 17.24 32.95 31.69
CA PHE A 342 17.63 32.32 30.43
C PHE A 342 16.61 32.50 29.31
N SER A 343 17.12 32.69 28.09
CA SER A 343 16.42 32.33 26.86
C SER A 343 17.06 31.06 26.29
N TYR A 344 16.29 30.27 25.56
CA TYR A 344 16.79 29.06 24.93
C TYR A 344 16.00 28.69 23.69
N ASP A 345 16.64 27.96 22.81
CA ASP A 345 16.02 27.25 21.70
C ASP A 345 16.68 25.87 21.59
N ILE A 346 15.91 24.82 21.82
CA ILE A 346 16.39 23.44 21.92
C ILE A 346 15.70 22.61 20.85
N ARG A 347 16.52 21.86 20.10
CA ARG A 347 16.10 21.08 18.95
C ARG A 347 16.46 19.61 19.13
N LEU A 348 15.55 18.76 18.64
CA LEU A 348 15.78 17.34 18.44
C LEU A 348 15.69 17.06 16.94
N GLY A 349 16.63 16.29 16.41
CA GLY A 349 16.61 15.94 15.00
C GLY A 349 17.01 14.52 14.71
N TYR A 350 16.88 14.18 13.43
CA TYR A 350 17.34 12.90 12.89
C TYR A 350 17.88 13.08 11.47
N ASN A 351 18.66 12.12 11.01
CA ASN A 351 18.94 11.93 9.59
C ASN A 351 19.03 10.43 9.29
N LEU A 352 18.89 10.10 8.01
CA LEU A 352 19.21 8.78 7.48
C LEU A 352 20.50 8.89 6.69
N ASN A 353 21.38 7.90 6.85
CA ASN A 353 22.63 7.80 6.11
C ASN A 353 23.44 9.11 6.21
N ASN A 354 23.77 9.71 5.06
CA ASN A 354 24.56 10.93 4.93
C ASN A 354 23.71 12.18 4.62
N ASP A 355 22.38 12.10 4.80
CA ASP A 355 21.50 13.23 4.53
C ASP A 355 21.69 14.36 5.56
N ALA A 356 21.27 15.58 5.19
CA ALA A 356 21.26 16.69 6.14
C ALA A 356 20.24 16.43 7.27
N PRO A 357 20.56 16.76 8.54
CA PRO A 357 19.67 16.51 9.65
C PRO A 357 18.42 17.40 9.59
N VAL A 358 17.27 16.77 9.83
CA VAL A 358 15.98 17.46 10.05
C VAL A 358 15.91 17.81 11.53
N LEU A 359 15.95 19.09 11.87
CA LEU A 359 15.96 19.59 13.24
C LEU A 359 14.61 20.23 13.60
N ASN A 360 13.99 19.75 14.67
CA ASN A 360 12.70 20.23 15.16
C ASN A 360 12.86 20.92 16.52
N ASN A 361 12.25 22.08 16.69
CA ASN A 361 12.21 22.76 17.99
C ASN A 361 11.32 21.97 18.97
N ILE A 362 11.87 21.60 20.12
CA ILE A 362 11.17 20.84 21.17
C ILE A 362 10.89 21.68 22.42
N ALA A 363 11.67 22.73 22.64
CA ALA A 363 11.48 23.67 23.73
C ALA A 363 12.15 24.99 23.40
N SER A 364 11.40 26.08 23.52
CA SER A 364 11.94 27.41 23.29
C SER A 364 11.40 28.44 24.27
N LYS A 365 12.24 29.44 24.49
CA LYS A 365 11.93 30.65 25.22
C LYS A 365 12.71 31.78 24.58
N ASP A 366 12.02 32.59 23.79
CA ASP A 366 12.64 33.72 23.10
C ASP A 366 13.15 34.79 24.07
N LYS A 367 14.16 35.56 23.60
CA LYS A 367 14.58 36.79 24.24
C LYS A 367 13.41 37.79 24.25
N PRO A 368 12.92 38.25 25.41
CA PRO A 368 11.85 39.23 25.47
C PRO A 368 12.38 40.61 25.08
N SER A 369 11.48 41.48 24.61
CA SER A 369 11.85 42.78 24.05
C SER A 369 12.41 43.79 25.06
N LEU A 370 12.07 43.67 26.35
CA LEU A 370 12.53 44.59 27.39
C LEU A 370 12.67 43.96 28.78
N PHE A 371 11.70 43.16 29.24
CA PHE A 371 11.62 42.78 30.66
C PHE A 371 12.25 41.42 30.97
N PHE A 372 13.14 41.40 31.96
CA PHE A 372 13.84 40.22 32.47
C PHE A 372 12.89 39.16 33.04
N ASP A 373 11.81 39.58 33.70
CA ASP A 373 10.85 38.65 34.33
C ASP A 373 10.10 37.78 33.31
N SER A 374 10.21 38.10 32.02
CA SER A 374 9.68 37.28 30.93
C SER A 374 10.60 36.12 30.55
N LEU A 375 11.85 36.05 31.06
CA LEU A 375 12.80 34.94 30.83
C LEU A 375 12.45 33.72 31.68
N THR A 376 13.10 32.59 31.39
CA THR A 376 13.06 31.45 32.30
C THR A 376 14.05 31.68 33.44
N THR A 377 13.54 32.08 34.60
CA THR A 377 14.34 32.24 35.82
C THR A 377 14.49 30.92 36.56
N VAL A 378 15.72 30.59 36.96
CA VAL A 378 16.08 29.38 37.73
C VAL A 378 17.01 29.78 38.88
N ASN A 379 16.63 29.47 40.12
CA ASN A 379 17.44 29.77 41.31
C ASN A 379 18.70 28.90 41.35
N VAL A 380 19.75 29.40 42.00
CA VAL A 380 20.96 28.59 42.27
C VAL A 380 20.58 27.36 43.11
N GLY A 381 20.96 26.18 42.62
CA GLY A 381 20.61 24.88 43.18
C GLY A 381 19.24 24.33 42.74
N GLU A 382 18.47 25.08 41.94
CA GLU A 382 17.17 24.63 41.42
C GLU A 382 17.31 23.87 40.09
N THR A 383 16.45 22.88 39.91
CA THR A 383 16.21 22.21 38.62
C THR A 383 14.79 22.53 38.17
N LYS A 384 14.64 23.03 36.94
CA LYS A 384 13.36 23.45 36.38
C LYS A 384 13.10 22.75 35.06
N SER A 385 11.94 22.08 34.96
CA SER A 385 11.47 21.55 33.68
C SER A 385 11.11 22.69 32.73
N ILE A 386 11.57 22.57 31.50
CA ILE A 386 11.36 23.51 30.41
C ILE A 386 10.64 22.87 29.22
N LEU A 387 10.30 21.58 29.33
CA LEU A 387 9.46 20.87 28.38
C LEU A 387 7.99 20.99 28.79
N SER A 388 7.13 21.40 27.86
CA SER A 388 5.68 21.53 28.14
C SER A 388 4.92 20.22 28.07
N THR A 389 5.37 19.29 27.21
CA THR A 389 4.78 17.97 26.99
C THR A 389 5.83 17.02 26.44
N VAL A 390 5.65 15.72 26.67
CA VAL A 390 6.48 14.68 26.04
C VAL A 390 6.56 14.94 24.53
N TYR A 391 7.78 14.94 24.01
CA TYR A 391 8.04 15.09 22.58
C TYR A 391 8.48 13.74 22.00
N THR A 392 7.81 13.29 20.93
CA THR A 392 8.16 12.06 20.22
C THR A 392 8.69 12.41 18.84
N LEU A 393 9.86 11.87 18.49
CA LEU A 393 10.41 11.93 17.15
C LEU A 393 10.31 10.57 16.48
N ASP A 394 9.32 10.43 15.60
CA ASP A 394 9.10 9.24 14.80
C ASP A 394 9.93 9.27 13.52
N VAL A 395 10.60 8.15 13.22
CA VAL A 395 11.45 7.98 12.04
C VAL A 395 11.06 6.70 11.33
N GLN A 396 10.89 6.80 10.01
CA GLN A 396 10.71 5.66 9.13
C GLN A 396 12.02 5.37 8.38
N TYR A 397 12.44 4.10 8.33
CA TYR A 397 13.74 3.71 7.76
C TYR A 397 13.70 2.30 7.13
N GLU A 398 14.68 1.99 6.28
CA GLU A 398 14.88 0.68 5.66
C GLU A 398 15.99 -0.12 6.36
N ASP A 399 16.03 -1.44 6.19
CA ASP A 399 17.06 -2.29 6.82
C ASP A 399 18.50 -1.91 6.43
N THR A 400 18.68 -1.28 5.27
CA THR A 400 19.96 -0.76 4.79
C THR A 400 20.33 0.61 5.36
N ASP A 401 19.37 1.37 5.91
CA ASP A 401 19.62 2.74 6.35
C ASP A 401 20.43 2.80 7.65
N GLU A 402 21.34 3.74 7.76
CA GLU A 402 21.89 4.17 9.05
C GLU A 402 20.97 5.25 9.64
N VAL A 403 20.55 5.08 10.89
CA VAL A 403 19.65 6.04 11.56
C VAL A 403 20.42 6.77 12.65
N TYR A 404 20.34 8.09 12.65
CA TYR A 404 20.95 8.93 13.69
C TYR A 404 19.97 9.92 14.27
N PHE A 405 20.19 10.27 15.54
CA PHE A 405 19.46 11.29 16.28
C PHE A 405 20.41 12.37 16.80
N TYR A 406 19.90 13.58 16.93
CA TYR A 406 20.69 14.76 17.26
C TYR A 406 20.06 15.56 18.40
N LEU A 407 20.84 15.90 19.42
CA LEU A 407 20.48 16.92 20.41
C LEU A 407 21.24 18.20 20.09
N ASP A 408 20.50 19.30 20.05
CA ASP A 408 21.05 20.60 19.71
C ASP A 408 20.39 21.69 20.55
N ALA A 409 21.16 22.67 20.99
CA ALA A 409 20.65 23.71 21.89
C ALA A 409 21.40 25.02 21.71
N SER A 410 20.65 26.12 21.85
CA SER A 410 21.19 27.44 22.13
C SER A 410 20.64 27.95 23.46
N ILE A 411 21.51 28.53 24.28
CA ILE A 411 21.15 29.05 25.60
C ILE A 411 21.89 30.36 25.81
N THR A 412 21.16 31.40 26.20
CA THR A 412 21.71 32.71 26.53
C THR A 412 21.23 33.13 27.92
N MET A 413 22.16 33.57 28.76
CA MET A 413 21.86 34.17 30.06
C MET A 413 21.83 35.69 29.92
N TYR A 414 21.00 36.35 30.73
CA TYR A 414 20.87 37.80 30.72
C TYR A 414 21.13 38.41 32.10
N ASP A 415 21.47 39.69 32.09
CA ASP A 415 21.54 40.57 33.26
C ASP A 415 20.39 41.58 33.26
N ARG A 416 20.16 42.25 34.39
CA ARG A 416 19.04 43.19 34.57
C ARG A 416 19.46 44.50 35.21
N THR A 417 18.64 45.56 35.06
CA THR A 417 18.74 46.73 35.95
C THR A 417 17.95 46.54 37.27
N TYR A 418 18.33 47.30 38.30
CA TYR A 418 17.75 47.18 39.64
C TYR A 418 16.28 47.58 39.76
N LYS A 419 15.93 48.83 39.40
CA LYS A 419 14.59 49.41 39.69
C LYS A 419 13.50 48.98 38.72
N ILE A 420 13.86 48.81 37.45
CA ILE A 420 12.98 48.28 36.42
C ILE A 420 13.73 47.08 35.86
N PRO A 421 13.26 45.83 36.03
CA PRO A 421 13.97 44.62 35.60
C PRO A 421 14.07 44.54 34.07
N GLN A 422 14.82 45.44 33.46
CA GLN A 422 15.09 45.51 32.03
C GLN A 422 16.34 44.72 31.73
N ILE A 423 16.33 43.98 30.63
CA ILE A 423 17.50 43.26 30.12
C ILE A 423 18.58 44.27 29.72
N VAL A 424 19.83 44.02 30.12
CA VAL A 424 20.98 44.89 29.80
C VAL A 424 22.01 44.15 28.95
N ASN A 425 22.69 43.17 29.56
CA ASN A 425 23.73 42.38 28.90
C ASN A 425 23.24 40.96 28.65
N ASP A 426 23.88 40.30 27.69
CA ASP A 426 23.70 38.90 27.40
C ASP A 426 25.02 38.13 27.32
N THR A 427 24.97 36.88 27.80
CA THR A 427 26.08 35.93 27.71
C THR A 427 25.58 34.68 26.99
N VAL A 428 26.04 34.47 25.77
CA VAL A 428 25.76 33.25 25.00
C VAL A 428 26.56 32.11 25.61
N LEU A 429 25.86 31.06 26.06
CA LEU A 429 26.48 29.91 26.72
C LEU A 429 26.82 28.82 25.71
N ILE A 430 25.85 28.51 24.85
CA ILE A 430 25.98 27.62 23.71
C ILE A 430 25.13 28.16 22.56
N GLU A 431 25.57 27.91 21.34
CA GLU A 431 24.84 28.22 20.12
C GLU A 431 24.38 26.92 19.46
N GLN A 432 23.39 27.03 18.59
CA GLN A 432 23.02 25.91 17.72
C GLN A 432 24.24 25.35 17.00
N GLU A 433 24.28 24.03 16.90
CA GLU A 433 25.36 23.20 16.37
C GLU A 433 26.66 23.28 17.17
N LYS A 434 26.67 23.92 18.34
CA LYS A 434 27.86 24.13 19.17
C LYS A 434 27.57 23.92 20.68
N PRO A 435 27.46 22.67 21.15
CA PRO A 435 27.71 21.41 20.43
C PRO A 435 26.45 20.78 19.81
N LEU A 436 26.64 20.03 18.72
CA LEU A 436 25.67 19.09 18.18
C LEU A 436 26.01 17.67 18.66
N ILE A 437 25.16 17.08 19.50
CA ILE A 437 25.36 15.72 20.03
C ILE A 437 24.70 14.72 19.10
N LYS A 438 25.44 13.70 18.63
CA LYS A 438 24.96 12.68 17.70
C LYS A 438 24.87 11.31 18.38
N PHE A 439 23.74 10.63 18.19
CA PHE A 439 23.50 9.24 18.55
C PHE A 439 23.27 8.41 17.30
N ARG A 440 23.76 7.17 17.29
CA ARG A 440 23.49 6.18 16.25
C ARG A 440 22.54 5.12 16.78
N TYR A 441 21.57 4.71 15.97
CA TYR A 441 20.79 3.52 16.24
C TYR A 441 21.59 2.26 15.90
N ASP A 442 21.90 1.44 16.90
CA ASP A 442 22.50 0.12 16.74
C ASP A 442 21.41 -0.93 16.60
N LYS A 443 21.14 -1.35 15.35
CA LYS A 443 20.14 -2.36 15.01
C LYS A 443 20.40 -3.73 15.65
N THR A 444 21.66 -4.06 15.96
CA THR A 444 22.00 -5.37 16.55
C THR A 444 21.66 -5.41 18.04
N GLN A 445 21.82 -4.28 18.71
CA GLN A 445 21.58 -4.14 20.13
C GLN A 445 20.18 -3.61 20.48
N SER A 446 19.42 -3.20 19.45
CA SER A 446 18.17 -2.44 19.59
C SER A 446 18.35 -1.31 20.61
N ALA A 447 19.31 -0.42 20.31
CA ALA A 447 19.71 0.65 21.21
C ALA A 447 20.21 1.89 20.49
N PHE A 448 19.94 3.08 21.05
CA PHE A 448 20.66 4.30 20.70
C PHE A 448 21.97 4.38 21.48
N VAL A 449 23.07 4.59 20.76
CA VAL A 449 24.41 4.69 21.32
C VAL A 449 25.00 6.05 20.98
N PHE A 450 25.67 6.69 21.93
CA PHE A 450 26.47 7.88 21.66
C PHE A 450 27.47 7.62 20.52
N ASP A 451 27.51 8.51 19.54
CA ASP A 451 28.34 8.37 18.35
C ASP A 451 29.45 9.42 18.33
N SER A 452 29.08 10.70 18.31
CA SER A 452 30.04 11.80 18.15
C SER A 452 29.45 13.14 18.59
N VAL A 453 30.32 14.16 18.65
CA VAL A 453 29.94 15.56 18.85
C VAL A 453 30.65 16.42 17.81
N SER A 454 29.91 17.33 17.19
CA SER A 454 30.47 18.38 16.34
C SER A 454 30.27 19.77 16.97
N GLY A 455 31.10 20.74 16.56
CA GLY A 455 31.03 22.11 17.08
C GLY A 455 31.35 22.26 18.57
N ALA A 456 32.09 21.32 19.17
CA ALA A 456 32.37 21.32 20.60
C ALA A 456 32.96 22.64 21.11
N VAL A 457 32.46 23.08 22.27
CA VAL A 457 32.94 24.26 22.99
C VAL A 457 33.69 23.78 24.24
N ASN A 458 34.88 24.34 24.52
CA ASN A 458 35.76 23.90 25.61
C ASN A 458 35.12 24.00 27.02
N THR A 459 34.01 24.70 27.12
CA THR A 459 33.21 24.95 28.31
C THR A 459 32.12 23.90 28.56
N VAL A 460 31.95 22.93 27.66
CA VAL A 460 30.84 21.97 27.70
C VAL A 460 31.36 20.56 27.95
N SER A 461 30.74 19.85 28.88
CA SER A 461 30.91 18.41 29.10
C SER A 461 29.58 17.68 29.01
N TYR A 462 29.62 16.39 28.65
CA TYR A 462 28.43 15.59 28.40
C TYR A 462 28.67 14.11 28.72
N THR A 463 27.60 13.32 28.83
CA THR A 463 27.67 11.88 29.06
C THR A 463 28.33 11.16 27.87
N GLN A 464 29.55 10.64 28.03
CA GLN A 464 30.32 10.04 26.92
C GLN A 464 29.96 8.56 26.62
N ASP A 465 29.51 7.81 27.62
CA ASP A 465 29.20 6.37 27.50
C ASP A 465 27.68 6.12 27.56
N PHE A 466 26.90 6.85 26.74
CA PHE A 466 25.45 6.73 26.75
C PHE A 466 24.96 5.62 25.81
N THR A 467 24.18 4.68 26.37
CA THR A 467 23.41 3.68 25.63
C THR A 467 21.99 3.63 26.19
N LEU A 468 20.99 3.77 25.33
CA LEU A 468 19.56 3.69 25.63
C LEU A 468 18.95 2.54 24.85
N LYS A 469 18.49 1.49 25.54
CA LYS A 469 17.86 0.33 24.90
C LYS A 469 16.35 0.50 24.79
N GLU A 470 15.74 -0.29 23.91
CA GLU A 470 14.29 -0.38 23.78
C GLU A 470 13.61 -0.71 25.13
N GLY A 471 12.55 0.03 25.45
CA GLY A 471 11.82 0.01 26.72
C GLY A 471 12.50 0.74 27.88
N GLU A 472 13.69 1.34 27.70
CA GLU A 472 14.40 2.04 28.77
C GLU A 472 14.12 3.55 28.80
N THR A 473 14.28 4.14 29.98
CA THR A 473 14.35 5.61 30.14
C THR A 473 15.64 5.97 30.86
N LYS A 474 16.46 6.85 30.27
CA LYS A 474 17.75 7.28 30.83
C LYS A 474 17.97 8.77 30.65
N GLN A 475 18.78 9.32 31.55
CA GLN A 475 19.16 10.73 31.50
C GLN A 475 20.43 10.93 30.69
N PHE A 476 20.39 11.88 29.76
CA PHE A 476 21.57 12.42 29.08
C PHE A 476 21.80 13.84 29.59
N GLU A 477 23.01 14.12 30.07
CA GLU A 477 23.34 15.39 30.72
C GLU A 477 24.38 16.16 29.91
N ILE A 478 24.16 17.47 29.78
CA ILE A 478 25.12 18.43 29.22
C ILE A 478 25.40 19.50 30.28
N THR A 479 26.63 19.59 30.75
CA THR A 479 27.06 20.62 31.71
C THR A 479 27.81 21.72 30.99
N ILE A 480 27.48 22.98 31.28
CA ILE A 480 28.03 24.17 30.64
C ILE A 480 28.64 25.04 31.73
N ASN A 481 29.95 25.26 31.67
CA ASN A 481 30.70 26.09 32.60
C ASN A 481 31.15 27.38 31.92
N ASN A 482 30.91 28.56 32.49
CA ASN A 482 31.31 29.82 31.87
C ASN A 482 31.78 30.82 32.93
N SER A 483 32.95 31.43 32.72
CA SER A 483 33.55 32.40 33.65
C SER A 483 32.78 33.71 33.75
N LEU A 484 31.88 34.00 32.81
CA LEU A 484 31.13 35.26 32.75
C LEU A 484 29.77 35.19 33.46
N ILE A 485 29.39 34.03 34.01
CA ILE A 485 28.05 33.84 34.60
C ILE A 485 28.04 33.52 36.09
N GLY A 486 29.20 33.45 36.74
CA GLY A 486 29.28 33.34 38.21
C GLY A 486 29.49 34.71 38.86
N ALA A 487 29.24 34.79 40.17
CA ALA A 487 29.49 36.01 40.92
C ALA A 487 30.99 36.30 41.05
N ASP A 488 31.36 37.58 41.09
CA ASP A 488 32.72 38.05 41.37
C ASP A 488 33.81 37.37 40.52
N ASP A 489 33.57 37.23 39.21
CA ASP A 489 34.46 36.58 38.23
C ASP A 489 34.77 35.09 38.53
N THR A 490 33.93 34.44 39.35
CA THR A 490 33.98 32.98 39.53
C THR A 490 33.28 32.26 38.38
N GLU A 491 33.73 31.05 38.07
CA GLU A 491 33.09 30.23 37.04
C GLU A 491 31.68 29.80 37.50
N GLY A 492 30.67 30.15 36.70
CA GLY A 492 29.31 29.71 36.89
C GLY A 492 29.00 28.47 36.04
N SER A 493 28.05 27.65 36.50
CA SER A 493 27.71 26.38 35.87
C SER A 493 26.21 26.16 35.78
N ILE A 494 25.76 25.63 34.64
CA ILE A 494 24.40 25.12 34.44
C ILE A 494 24.45 23.73 33.81
N LYS A 495 23.36 22.97 33.93
CA LYS A 495 23.21 21.67 33.30
C LYS A 495 21.87 21.56 32.58
N LEU A 496 21.91 21.02 31.37
CA LEU A 496 20.74 20.61 30.61
C LEU A 496 20.57 19.10 30.73
N ILE A 497 19.40 18.64 31.17
CA ILE A 497 19.12 17.24 31.49
C ILE A 497 17.96 16.76 30.60
N TYR A 498 18.25 15.81 29.72
CA TYR A 498 17.25 15.15 28.87
C TYR A 498 16.85 13.81 29.49
N SER A 499 15.58 13.58 29.75
CA SER A 499 15.05 12.26 30.09
C SER A 499 14.55 11.59 28.82
N LEU A 500 15.35 10.68 28.26
CA LEU A 500 15.10 10.05 26.96
C LEU A 500 14.51 8.65 27.14
N THR A 501 13.49 8.32 26.34
CA THR A 501 12.90 6.97 26.24
C THR A 501 13.02 6.47 24.81
N TYR A 502 13.40 5.20 24.68
CA TYR A 502 13.33 4.43 23.45
C TYR A 502 12.56 3.15 23.74
#